data_AF-A0A1M5L8Q0-F1
#
_entry.id   AF-A0A1M5L8Q0-F1
#
_cell.length_a   1.000
_cell.length_b   1.000
_cell.length_c   1.000
_cell.angle_alpha   90.00
_cell.angle_beta   90.00
_cell.angle_gamma   90.00
#
_symmetry.space_group_name_H-M   'P 1'
#
loop_
_entity.id
_entity.type
_entity.pdbx_description
1 polymer ?
#
loop_
_entity_poly.entity_id
_entity_poly.type
_entity_poly.pdbx_seq_one_letter_code
_entity_poly.pdbx_strand_id
1 'polypeptide(L)'
;MENYTVDEYALCTRFKSKRRKKRLVKKDFEKHLIQLRKQEKELWQKQNNLPLIPLESPYQKGWQRSFVLREDIARSNESSFYRGLLEKINTWQFSSEKSFKRKKKRKRRNVYVEKIQTVKEFSEWEWRSSKLELTEKEKAHFYKRERWCSNFKRHRIHYMFNESWRYVLRISPYMITHTKMVDSDLESEIQLLDNYITNLNLRNKINKLVDGYSRYSGYYDYKDPREENRIKNKSLNVLYQQYLDENDINHGK
;
A
#
# COMPACT_ATOMS: atom_id res chain seq x y z
N MET A 1 55.47 38.06 -14.01
CA MET A 1 54.27 37.25 -13.72
C MET A 1 54.76 35.86 -13.40
N GLU A 2 54.56 35.42 -12.17
CA GLU A 2 55.10 34.15 -11.67
C GLU A 2 54.44 32.98 -12.43
N ASN A 3 55.27 32.16 -13.07
CA ASN A 3 54.84 30.98 -13.80
C ASN A 3 54.50 29.88 -12.78
N TYR A 4 53.28 29.90 -12.26
CA TYR A 4 52.75 28.80 -11.47
C TYR A 4 52.86 27.52 -12.30
N THR A 5 53.52 26.51 -11.74
CA THR A 5 53.53 25.18 -12.35
C THR A 5 52.10 24.62 -12.35
N VAL A 6 51.76 23.78 -13.34
CA VAL A 6 50.42 23.14 -13.44
C VAL A 6 50.05 22.43 -12.13
N ASP A 7 51.04 21.92 -11.41
CA ASP A 7 50.90 21.28 -10.10
C ASP A 7 50.59 22.27 -8.97
N GLU A 8 51.17 23.47 -8.96
CA GLU A 8 50.84 24.55 -8.00
C GLU A 8 49.43 25.11 -8.24
N TYR A 9 49.03 25.27 -9.50
CA TYR A 9 47.67 25.70 -9.84
C TYR A 9 46.63 24.65 -9.39
N ALA A 10 46.94 23.35 -9.56
CA ALA A 10 46.12 22.24 -9.10
C ALA A 10 46.00 22.14 -7.56
N LEU A 11 47.01 22.61 -6.82
CA LEU A 11 46.99 22.71 -5.36
C LEU A 11 46.17 23.93 -4.87
N CYS A 12 46.23 25.06 -5.58
CA CYS A 12 45.44 26.26 -5.29
C CYS A 12 43.94 26.06 -5.56
N THR A 13 43.59 25.30 -6.60
CA THR A 13 42.21 24.90 -6.85
C THR A 13 41.84 23.73 -5.93
N ARG A 14 40.78 23.87 -5.12
CA ARG A 14 40.27 22.81 -4.21
C ARG A 14 39.70 21.59 -4.97
N PHE A 15 40.48 20.92 -5.80
CA PHE A 15 40.03 19.77 -6.58
C PHE A 15 39.72 18.60 -5.64
N LYS A 16 38.46 18.15 -5.70
CA LYS A 16 37.99 17.00 -4.93
C LYS A 16 38.71 15.74 -5.43
N SER A 17 39.22 14.92 -4.51
CA SER A 17 39.82 13.63 -4.85
C SER A 17 38.84 12.72 -5.62
N LYS A 18 39.38 11.80 -6.44
CA LYS A 18 38.58 10.83 -7.22
C LYS A 18 37.57 10.06 -6.36
N ARG A 19 37.97 9.66 -5.13
CA ARG A 19 37.09 9.00 -4.15
C ARG A 19 35.97 9.93 -3.69
N ARG A 20 36.27 11.21 -3.41
CA ARG A 20 35.28 12.20 -2.98
C ARG A 20 34.27 12.50 -4.09
N LYS A 21 34.72 12.65 -5.35
CA LYS A 21 33.83 12.84 -6.52
C LYS A 21 32.85 11.68 -6.68
N LYS A 22 33.33 10.43 -6.65
CA LYS A 22 32.47 9.23 -6.71
C LYS A 22 31.44 9.17 -5.58
N ARG A 23 31.84 9.51 -4.35
CA ARG A 23 30.93 9.53 -3.20
C ARG A 23 29.83 10.58 -3.35
N LEU A 24 30.14 11.74 -3.91
CA LEU A 24 29.14 12.79 -4.16
C LEU A 24 28.10 12.33 -5.17
N VAL A 25 28.52 11.82 -6.34
CA VAL A 25 27.61 11.29 -7.37
C VAL A 25 26.67 10.23 -6.79
N LYS A 26 27.22 9.28 -6.02
CA LYS A 26 26.40 8.24 -5.36
C LYS A 26 25.38 8.85 -4.38
N LYS A 27 25.81 9.79 -3.54
CA LYS A 27 24.92 10.45 -2.57
C LYS A 27 23.83 11.26 -3.25
N ASP A 28 24.15 11.97 -4.33
CA ASP A 28 23.20 12.79 -5.06
C ASP A 28 22.16 11.90 -5.76
N PHE A 29 22.58 10.76 -6.32
CA PHE A 29 21.66 9.76 -6.86
C PHE A 29 20.77 9.14 -5.77
N GLU A 30 21.32 8.75 -4.63
CA GLU A 30 20.53 8.23 -3.50
C GLU A 30 19.50 9.26 -2.99
N LYS A 31 19.87 10.54 -2.92
CA LYS A 31 18.93 11.63 -2.59
C LYS A 31 17.80 11.75 -3.61
N HIS A 32 18.13 11.68 -4.90
CA HIS A 32 17.14 11.70 -5.97
C HIS A 32 16.16 10.53 -5.85
N LEU A 33 16.64 9.32 -5.56
CA LEU A 33 15.77 8.15 -5.33
C LEU A 33 14.83 8.33 -4.12
N ILE A 34 15.30 8.93 -3.04
CA ILE A 34 14.46 9.27 -1.88
C ILE A 34 13.40 10.30 -2.27
N GLN A 35 13.75 11.29 -3.10
CA GLN A 35 12.80 12.28 -3.60
C GLN A 35 11.71 11.66 -4.48
N LEU A 36 12.06 10.75 -5.40
CA LEU A 36 11.08 10.01 -6.19
C LEU A 36 10.08 9.25 -5.32
N ARG A 37 10.56 8.60 -4.24
CA ARG A 37 9.68 7.89 -3.30
C ARG A 37 8.72 8.83 -2.56
N LYS A 38 9.16 10.05 -2.23
CA LYS A 38 8.29 11.07 -1.63
C LYS A 38 7.24 11.53 -2.63
N GLN A 39 7.65 11.83 -3.86
CA GLN A 39 6.74 12.23 -4.94
C GLN A 39 5.69 11.14 -5.24
N GLU A 40 6.10 9.88 -5.35
CA GLU A 40 5.18 8.74 -5.52
C GLU A 40 4.14 8.69 -4.39
N LYS A 41 4.58 8.83 -3.14
CA LYS A 41 3.68 8.83 -1.99
C LYS A 41 2.70 10.01 -2.03
N GLU A 42 3.16 11.20 -2.41
CA GLU A 42 2.32 12.39 -2.56
C GLU A 42 1.28 12.21 -3.67
N LEU A 43 1.68 11.69 -4.83
CA LEU A 43 0.77 11.40 -5.94
C LEU A 43 -0.28 10.36 -5.55
N TRP A 44 0.11 9.27 -4.88
CA TRP A 44 -0.83 8.28 -4.38
C TRP A 44 -1.76 8.84 -3.31
N GLN A 45 -1.29 9.76 -2.46
CA GLN A 45 -2.16 10.46 -1.51
C GLN A 45 -3.18 11.34 -2.23
N LYS A 46 -2.76 12.12 -3.24
CA LYS A 46 -3.66 12.92 -4.07
C LYS A 46 -4.70 12.02 -4.77
N GLN A 47 -4.26 10.94 -5.42
CA GLN A 47 -5.14 9.96 -6.05
C GLN A 47 -6.12 9.33 -5.06
N ASN A 48 -5.66 9.07 -3.82
CA ASN A 48 -6.51 8.52 -2.77
C ASN A 48 -7.57 9.51 -2.27
N ASN A 49 -7.21 10.79 -2.20
CA ASN A 49 -8.07 11.87 -1.72
C ASN A 49 -9.04 12.42 -2.77
N LEU A 50 -8.98 11.94 -4.03
CA LEU A 50 -9.94 12.32 -5.06
C LEU A 50 -11.38 12.02 -4.62
N PRO A 51 -12.32 12.94 -4.86
CA PRO A 51 -13.70 12.79 -4.43
C PRO A 51 -14.42 11.66 -5.16
N LEU A 52 -15.50 11.18 -4.56
CA LEU A 52 -16.44 10.26 -5.19
C LEU A 52 -17.47 11.08 -5.99
N ILE A 53 -17.64 10.74 -7.26
CA ILE A 53 -18.62 11.34 -8.16
C ILE A 53 -19.82 10.40 -8.26
N PRO A 54 -21.06 10.92 -8.11
CA PRO A 54 -22.26 10.11 -8.30
C PRO A 54 -22.37 9.65 -9.75
N LEU A 55 -22.79 8.40 -9.96
CA LEU A 55 -23.11 7.87 -11.27
C LEU A 55 -24.48 8.36 -11.73
N GLU A 56 -24.60 8.67 -13.02
CA GLU A 56 -25.89 9.04 -13.65
C GLU A 56 -26.94 7.93 -13.46
N SER A 57 -26.54 6.68 -13.70
CA SER A 57 -27.38 5.50 -13.51
C SER A 57 -26.71 4.54 -12.52
N PRO A 58 -27.18 4.46 -11.26
CA PRO A 58 -26.73 3.44 -10.33
C PRO A 58 -27.01 2.04 -10.87
N TYR A 59 -26.07 1.12 -10.71
CA TYR A 59 -26.20 -0.24 -11.22
C TYR A 59 -25.94 -1.28 -10.13
N GLN A 60 -26.55 -2.46 -10.29
CA GLN A 60 -26.36 -3.58 -9.38
C GLN A 60 -25.09 -4.36 -9.76
N LYS A 61 -24.10 -4.41 -8.87
CA LYS A 61 -22.89 -5.23 -9.06
C LYS A 61 -23.08 -6.68 -8.58
N GLY A 62 -23.98 -6.88 -7.63
CA GLY A 62 -24.25 -8.20 -7.08
C GLY A 62 -25.24 -8.15 -5.93
N TRP A 63 -25.02 -9.00 -4.93
CA TRP A 63 -25.83 -9.09 -3.73
C TRP A 63 -24.95 -8.92 -2.50
N GLN A 64 -25.52 -8.29 -1.48
CA GLN A 64 -24.93 -8.22 -0.16
C GLN A 64 -25.89 -8.82 0.85
N ARG A 65 -25.34 -9.31 1.96
CA ARG A 65 -26.15 -9.70 3.10
C ARG A 65 -25.49 -9.28 4.39
N SER A 66 -26.33 -8.87 5.32
CA SER A 66 -25.96 -8.42 6.65
C SER A 66 -27.02 -8.87 7.64
N PHE A 67 -26.70 -8.76 8.92
CA PHE A 67 -27.66 -9.04 9.98
C PHE A 67 -28.59 -7.85 10.16
N VAL A 68 -29.86 -8.16 10.38
CA VAL A 68 -30.91 -7.22 10.78
C VAL A 68 -31.58 -7.77 12.03
N LEU A 69 -32.06 -6.87 12.89
CA LEU A 69 -32.80 -7.26 14.08
C LEU A 69 -34.08 -8.01 13.68
N ARG A 70 -34.37 -9.13 14.35
CA ARG A 70 -35.63 -9.85 14.16
C ARG A 70 -36.81 -8.94 14.52
N GLU A 71 -37.91 -9.05 13.79
CA GLU A 71 -39.07 -8.15 13.91
C GLU A 71 -39.66 -8.12 15.32
N ASP A 72 -39.74 -9.26 16.01
CA ASP A 72 -40.29 -9.35 17.37
C ASP A 72 -39.48 -8.51 18.37
N ILE A 73 -38.16 -8.55 18.24
CA ILE A 73 -37.24 -7.80 19.11
C ILE A 73 -37.20 -6.34 18.68
N ALA A 74 -37.37 -6.07 17.39
CA ALA A 74 -37.47 -4.70 16.89
C ALA A 74 -38.70 -3.96 17.45
N ARG A 75 -39.76 -4.68 17.83
CA ARG A 75 -40.95 -4.13 18.50
C ARG A 75 -40.84 -4.07 20.02
N SER A 76 -39.80 -4.66 20.61
CA SER A 76 -39.63 -4.69 22.06
C SER A 76 -38.97 -3.42 22.60
N ASN A 77 -39.04 -3.22 23.92
CA ASN A 77 -38.41 -2.10 24.61
C ASN A 77 -36.88 -2.12 24.50
N GLU A 78 -36.28 -3.29 24.28
CA GLU A 78 -34.83 -3.47 24.14
C GLU A 78 -34.33 -3.25 22.70
N SER A 79 -35.22 -2.88 21.78
CA SER A 79 -34.90 -2.72 20.36
C SER A 79 -33.76 -1.72 20.10
N SER A 80 -33.72 -0.62 20.83
CA SER A 80 -32.68 0.41 20.72
C SER A 80 -31.30 -0.12 21.11
N PHE A 81 -31.23 -0.88 22.21
CA PHE A 81 -30.01 -1.51 22.68
C PHE A 81 -29.45 -2.49 21.66
N TYR A 82 -30.27 -3.44 21.18
CA TYR A 82 -29.80 -4.43 20.21
C TYR A 82 -29.49 -3.84 18.84
N ARG A 83 -30.15 -2.74 18.45
CA ARG A 83 -29.81 -2.01 17.23
C ARG A 83 -28.43 -1.36 17.34
N GLY A 84 -28.17 -0.64 18.43
CA GLY A 84 -26.86 -0.02 18.68
C GLY A 84 -25.74 -1.05 18.81
N LEU A 85 -26.01 -2.18 19.47
CA LEU A 85 -25.06 -3.29 19.53
C LEU A 85 -24.79 -3.86 18.13
N LEU A 86 -25.83 -4.11 17.35
CA LEU A 86 -25.73 -4.67 16.00
C LEU A 86 -24.87 -3.80 15.10
N GLU A 87 -24.99 -2.46 15.14
CA GLU A 87 -24.15 -1.54 14.35
C GLU A 87 -22.65 -1.76 14.58
N LYS A 88 -22.24 -2.06 15.81
CA LYS A 88 -20.84 -2.30 16.18
C LYS A 88 -20.31 -3.67 15.75
N ILE A 89 -21.20 -4.66 15.68
CA ILE A 89 -20.82 -6.08 15.47
C ILE A 89 -21.26 -6.64 14.13
N ASN A 90 -21.97 -5.87 13.31
CA ASN A 90 -22.50 -6.35 12.04
C ASN A 90 -21.36 -6.77 11.10
N THR A 91 -21.64 -7.79 10.29
CA THR A 91 -20.72 -8.26 9.26
C THR A 91 -21.40 -8.18 7.91
N TRP A 92 -20.64 -7.75 6.91
CA TRP A 92 -21.11 -7.66 5.52
C TRP A 92 -20.46 -8.75 4.69
N GLN A 93 -21.27 -9.44 3.89
CA GLN A 93 -20.77 -10.37 2.89
C GLN A 93 -21.35 -10.03 1.53
N PHE A 94 -20.47 -10.04 0.52
CA PHE A 94 -20.81 -9.77 -0.87
C PHE A 94 -20.71 -11.06 -1.69
N SER A 95 -21.58 -11.19 -2.68
CA SER A 95 -21.58 -12.28 -3.65
C SER A 95 -22.15 -11.79 -4.98
N SER A 96 -21.75 -12.42 -6.08
CA SER A 96 -22.40 -12.22 -7.38
C SER A 96 -23.80 -12.82 -7.43
N GLU A 97 -24.02 -13.93 -6.71
CA GLU A 97 -25.30 -14.65 -6.69
C GLU A 97 -26.07 -14.38 -5.39
N LYS A 98 -27.41 -14.29 -5.51
CA LYS A 98 -28.31 -14.16 -4.34
C LYS A 98 -28.26 -15.36 -3.39
N SER A 99 -27.76 -16.51 -3.86
CA SER A 99 -27.75 -17.76 -3.11
C SER A 99 -26.70 -17.81 -1.99
N PHE A 100 -25.64 -16.99 -2.06
CA PHE A 100 -24.49 -17.03 -1.14
C PHE A 100 -23.94 -18.44 -0.87
N LYS A 101 -23.95 -19.31 -1.90
CA LYS A 101 -23.39 -20.65 -1.80
C LYS A 101 -21.90 -20.63 -2.11
N ARG A 102 -21.14 -21.49 -1.45
CA ARG A 102 -19.73 -21.76 -1.75
C ARG A 102 -19.55 -23.18 -2.25
N LYS A 103 -18.66 -23.33 -3.22
CA LYS A 103 -18.26 -24.63 -3.74
C LYS A 103 -17.39 -25.35 -2.70
N LYS A 104 -17.81 -26.55 -2.28
CA LYS A 104 -17.07 -27.41 -1.35
C LYS A 104 -16.86 -28.78 -1.99
N LYS A 105 -15.62 -29.25 -2.02
CA LYS A 105 -15.30 -30.60 -2.50
C LYS A 105 -15.77 -31.64 -1.47
N ARG A 106 -16.57 -32.61 -1.90
CA ARG A 106 -16.99 -33.78 -1.10
C ARG A 106 -16.85 -35.03 -1.96
N LYS A 107 -16.11 -36.03 -1.47
CA LYS A 107 -15.91 -37.34 -2.13
C LYS A 107 -15.73 -37.23 -3.66
N ARG A 108 -14.71 -36.47 -4.10
CA ARG A 108 -14.33 -36.19 -5.50
C ARG A 108 -15.31 -35.34 -6.34
N ARG A 109 -16.51 -35.01 -5.85
CA ARG A 109 -17.46 -34.08 -6.50
C ARG A 109 -17.45 -32.71 -5.82
N ASN A 110 -17.93 -31.69 -6.52
CA ASN A 110 -18.12 -30.35 -5.98
C ASN A 110 -19.59 -30.14 -5.66
N VAL A 111 -19.89 -29.80 -4.41
CA VAL A 111 -21.25 -29.51 -3.94
C VAL A 111 -21.31 -28.06 -3.51
N TYR A 112 -22.39 -27.37 -3.86
CA TYR A 112 -22.67 -26.03 -3.39
C TYR A 112 -23.31 -26.09 -2.02
N VAL A 113 -22.64 -25.48 -1.03
CA VAL A 113 -23.09 -25.44 0.37
C VAL A 113 -23.28 -24.00 0.75
N GLU A 114 -24.32 -23.70 1.53
CA GLU A 114 -24.55 -22.36 2.07
C GLU A 114 -23.33 -21.89 2.86
N LYS A 115 -22.88 -20.67 2.57
CA LYS A 115 -21.83 -20.04 3.33
C LYS A 115 -22.42 -19.59 4.66
N ILE A 116 -21.95 -20.14 5.77
CA ILE A 116 -22.35 -19.68 7.11
C ILE A 116 -21.73 -18.30 7.34
N GLN A 117 -22.55 -17.37 7.82
CA GLN A 117 -22.11 -16.06 8.27
C GLN A 117 -22.46 -15.93 9.74
N THR A 118 -21.50 -15.45 10.53
CA THR A 118 -21.68 -15.11 11.94
C THR A 118 -21.48 -13.62 12.12
N VAL A 119 -22.04 -13.11 13.20
CA VAL A 119 -21.79 -11.76 13.70
C VAL A 119 -20.30 -11.64 14.06
N LYS A 120 -19.75 -10.43 14.14
CA LYS A 120 -18.33 -10.20 14.42
C LYS A 120 -17.90 -10.90 15.72
N GLU A 121 -16.90 -11.75 15.58
CA GLU A 121 -16.19 -12.37 16.70
C GLU A 121 -15.01 -11.47 17.08
N PHE A 122 -14.75 -11.30 18.38
CA PHE A 122 -13.61 -10.52 18.85
C PHE A 122 -12.47 -11.43 19.25
N SER A 123 -11.25 -11.11 18.83
CA SER A 123 -10.05 -11.73 19.36
C SER A 123 -9.74 -11.22 20.77
N GLU A 124 -8.93 -11.95 21.53
CA GLU A 124 -8.50 -11.53 22.87
C GLU A 124 -7.81 -10.15 22.88
N TRP A 125 -7.00 -9.86 21.88
CA TRP A 125 -6.31 -8.56 21.75
C TRP A 125 -7.29 -7.42 21.47
N GLU A 126 -8.28 -7.63 20.60
CA GLU A 126 -9.33 -6.64 20.35
C GLU A 126 -10.20 -6.43 21.59
N TRP A 127 -10.50 -7.50 22.32
CA TRP A 127 -11.30 -7.44 23.54
C TRP A 127 -10.67 -6.58 24.64
N ARG A 128 -9.34 -6.63 24.75
CA ARG A 128 -8.55 -5.84 25.72
C ARG A 128 -8.21 -4.44 25.19
N SER A 129 -8.48 -4.14 23.92
CA SER A 129 -8.12 -2.86 23.33
C SER A 129 -9.01 -1.73 23.86
N SER A 130 -8.41 -0.58 24.15
CA SER A 130 -9.14 0.65 24.48
C SER A 130 -9.98 1.19 23.32
N LYS A 131 -9.73 0.72 22.09
CA LYS A 131 -10.50 1.09 20.88
C LYS A 131 -11.84 0.35 20.78
N LEU A 132 -12.13 -0.59 21.68
CA LEU A 132 -13.37 -1.33 21.65
C LEU A 132 -14.50 -0.53 22.29
N GLU A 133 -15.36 0.05 21.47
CA GLU A 133 -16.51 0.88 21.86
C GLU A 133 -17.70 0.04 22.39
N LEU A 134 -17.44 -1.00 23.19
CA LEU A 134 -18.48 -1.82 23.82
C LEU A 134 -18.69 -1.41 25.28
N THR A 135 -19.95 -1.15 25.63
CA THR A 135 -20.37 -0.92 27.01
C THR A 135 -20.30 -2.22 27.81
N GLU A 136 -20.14 -2.15 29.12
CA GLU A 136 -20.10 -3.33 30.00
C GLU A 136 -21.35 -4.22 29.86
N LYS A 137 -22.53 -3.59 29.72
CA LYS A 137 -23.79 -4.31 29.42
C LYS A 137 -23.71 -5.11 28.13
N GLU A 138 -23.19 -4.51 27.06
CA GLU A 138 -23.01 -5.17 25.76
C GLU A 138 -22.02 -6.34 25.87
N LYS A 139 -20.93 -6.16 26.62
CA LYS A 139 -19.92 -7.20 26.85
C LYS A 139 -20.50 -8.44 27.54
N ALA A 140 -21.50 -8.30 28.40
CA ALA A 140 -22.16 -9.42 29.07
C ALA A 140 -22.83 -10.41 28.10
N HIS A 141 -23.18 -9.98 26.88
CA HIS A 141 -23.77 -10.85 25.86
C HIS A 141 -22.74 -11.68 25.08
N PHE A 142 -21.45 -11.57 25.42
CA PHE A 142 -20.38 -12.35 24.81
C PHE A 142 -19.85 -13.39 25.77
N TYR A 143 -19.61 -14.60 25.25
CA TYR A 143 -18.95 -15.66 26.01
C TYR A 143 -17.56 -15.93 25.44
N LYS A 144 -16.66 -16.32 26.35
CA LYS A 144 -15.29 -16.70 26.02
C LYS A 144 -15.28 -18.11 25.45
N ARG A 145 -14.71 -18.29 24.26
CA ARG A 145 -14.54 -19.59 23.61
C ARG A 145 -13.10 -19.77 23.14
N GLU A 146 -12.51 -20.91 23.47
CA GLU A 146 -11.20 -21.30 22.96
C GLU A 146 -11.35 -22.16 21.71
N ARG A 147 -10.59 -21.84 20.66
CA ARG A 147 -10.57 -22.60 19.40
C ARG A 147 -9.14 -22.79 18.93
N TRP A 148 -8.84 -23.99 18.42
CA TRP A 148 -7.59 -24.24 17.72
C TRP A 148 -7.50 -23.40 16.44
N CYS A 149 -6.48 -22.56 16.34
CA CYS A 149 -6.20 -21.77 15.15
C CYS A 149 -5.15 -22.46 14.27
N SER A 150 -5.56 -22.98 13.11
CA SER A 150 -4.67 -23.71 12.19
C SER A 150 -3.52 -22.85 11.66
N ASN A 151 -3.76 -21.57 11.36
CA ASN A 151 -2.74 -20.65 10.81
C ASN A 151 -1.56 -20.45 11.77
N PHE A 152 -1.83 -20.40 13.08
CA PHE A 152 -0.80 -20.18 14.10
C PHE A 152 -0.43 -21.45 14.87
N LYS A 153 -1.07 -22.59 14.55
CA LYS A 153 -0.89 -23.89 15.23
C LYS A 153 -0.97 -23.80 16.76
N ARG A 154 -1.93 -23.02 17.27
CA ARG A 154 -2.16 -22.85 18.72
C ARG A 154 -3.62 -22.55 19.02
N HIS A 155 -4.04 -22.82 20.25
CA HIS A 155 -5.33 -22.36 20.74
C HIS A 155 -5.36 -20.84 20.86
N ARG A 156 -6.49 -20.25 20.50
CA ARG A 156 -6.76 -18.83 20.66
C ARG A 156 -8.15 -18.62 21.26
N ILE A 157 -8.22 -17.59 22.08
CA ILE A 157 -9.45 -17.15 22.72
C ILE A 157 -10.17 -16.19 21.78
N HIS A 158 -11.46 -16.46 21.59
CA HIS A 158 -12.40 -15.63 20.85
C HIS A 158 -13.62 -15.36 21.72
N TYR A 159 -14.13 -14.13 21.68
CA TYR A 159 -15.38 -13.75 22.31
C TYR A 159 -16.49 -13.82 21.27
N MET A 160 -17.45 -14.71 21.50
CA MET A 160 -18.56 -14.97 20.59
C MET A 160 -19.86 -14.42 21.16
N PHE A 161 -20.69 -13.83 20.30
CA PHE A 161 -22.02 -13.37 20.69
C PHE A 161 -22.93 -14.56 21.01
N ASN A 162 -23.57 -14.54 22.18
CA ASN A 162 -24.39 -15.65 22.66
C ASN A 162 -25.76 -15.69 21.95
N GLU A 163 -26.43 -14.55 21.85
CA GLU A 163 -27.84 -14.47 21.46
C GLU A 163 -28.04 -14.34 19.95
N SER A 164 -27.30 -15.10 19.16
CA SER A 164 -27.27 -14.98 17.68
C SER A 164 -28.65 -15.08 17.02
N TRP A 165 -29.61 -15.77 17.64
CA TRP A 165 -30.99 -15.91 17.17
C TRP A 165 -31.77 -14.59 17.11
N ARG A 166 -31.31 -13.56 17.84
CA ARG A 166 -31.91 -12.21 17.82
C ARG A 166 -31.75 -11.52 16.47
N TYR A 167 -30.78 -11.95 15.69
CA TYR A 167 -30.45 -11.38 14.39
C TYR A 167 -30.77 -12.36 13.26
N VAL A 168 -31.31 -11.82 12.17
CA VAL A 168 -31.64 -12.58 10.97
C VAL A 168 -30.84 -12.03 9.80
N LEU A 169 -30.36 -12.91 8.92
CA LEU A 169 -29.67 -12.49 7.70
C LEU A 169 -30.69 -11.92 6.71
N ARG A 170 -30.46 -10.68 6.27
CA ARG A 170 -31.22 -10.05 5.20
C ARG A 170 -30.33 -9.89 3.97
N ILE A 171 -30.84 -10.32 2.83
CA ILE A 171 -30.17 -10.18 1.53
C ILE A 171 -30.73 -8.95 0.84
N SER A 172 -29.85 -8.08 0.34
CA SER A 172 -30.19 -6.91 -0.45
C SER A 172 -29.31 -6.81 -1.71
N PRO A 173 -29.76 -6.13 -2.77
CA PRO A 173 -28.91 -5.86 -3.91
C PRO A 173 -27.73 -4.96 -3.49
N TYR A 174 -26.55 -5.25 -4.03
CA TYR A 174 -25.38 -4.39 -3.86
C TYR A 174 -25.31 -3.41 -5.02
N MET A 175 -25.80 -2.19 -4.76
CA MET A 175 -25.85 -1.10 -5.73
C MET A 175 -24.57 -0.26 -5.64
N ILE A 176 -23.99 0.04 -6.80
CA ILE A 176 -22.93 1.04 -6.93
C ILE A 176 -23.58 2.34 -7.38
N THR A 177 -23.42 3.37 -6.56
CA THR A 177 -24.00 4.70 -6.78
C THR A 177 -22.95 5.76 -7.09
N HIS A 178 -21.69 5.53 -6.69
CA HIS A 178 -20.60 6.48 -6.89
C HIS A 178 -19.39 5.77 -7.47
N THR A 179 -18.61 6.50 -8.25
CA THR A 179 -17.29 6.10 -8.72
C THR A 179 -16.25 7.10 -8.29
N LYS A 180 -14.99 6.68 -8.26
CA LYS A 180 -13.90 7.60 -7.95
C LYS A 180 -13.68 8.54 -9.13
N MET A 181 -13.47 9.83 -8.86
CA MET A 181 -13.02 10.77 -9.87
C MET A 181 -11.69 10.30 -10.46
N VAL A 182 -11.54 10.47 -11.77
CA VAL A 182 -10.31 10.19 -12.51
C VAL A 182 -9.73 11.52 -12.96
N ASP A 183 -8.47 11.76 -12.63
CA ASP A 183 -7.70 12.93 -13.05
C ASP A 183 -6.60 12.47 -14.01
N SER A 184 -6.73 12.86 -15.29
CA SER A 184 -5.85 12.40 -16.36
C SER A 184 -4.40 12.83 -16.16
N ASP A 185 -4.19 14.05 -15.66
CA ASP A 185 -2.85 14.62 -15.52
C ASP A 185 -2.12 13.89 -14.39
N LEU A 186 -2.83 13.67 -13.27
CA LEU A 186 -2.32 12.90 -12.14
C LEU A 186 -1.98 11.45 -12.53
N GLU A 187 -2.87 10.77 -13.27
CA GLU A 187 -2.60 9.41 -13.75
C GLU A 187 -1.38 9.35 -14.69
N SER A 188 -1.25 10.32 -15.59
CA SER A 188 -0.08 10.43 -16.46
C SER A 188 1.20 10.64 -15.66
N GLU A 189 1.19 11.51 -14.64
CA GLU A 189 2.35 11.73 -13.77
C GLU A 189 2.75 10.45 -13.01
N ILE A 190 1.78 9.73 -12.43
CA ILE A 190 2.03 8.43 -11.77
C ILE A 190 2.65 7.45 -12.76
N GLN A 191 2.06 7.34 -13.96
CA GLN A 191 2.53 6.39 -14.96
C GLN A 191 3.95 6.70 -15.44
N LEU A 192 4.29 7.97 -15.66
CA LEU A 192 5.65 8.39 -16.03
C LEU A 192 6.67 8.01 -14.94
N LEU A 193 6.33 8.25 -13.68
CA LEU A 193 7.19 7.93 -12.54
C LEU A 193 7.36 6.40 -12.40
N ASP A 194 6.27 5.64 -12.50
CA ASP A 194 6.31 4.18 -12.42
C ASP A 194 7.10 3.57 -13.58
N ASN A 195 6.93 4.07 -14.81
CA ASN A 195 7.73 3.67 -15.97
C ASN A 195 9.22 3.92 -15.74
N TYR A 196 9.58 5.07 -15.18
CA TYR A 196 10.98 5.37 -14.86
C TYR A 196 11.56 4.39 -13.81
N ILE A 197 10.83 4.13 -12.73
CA ILE A 197 11.28 3.21 -11.65
C ILE A 197 11.40 1.78 -12.15
N THR A 198 10.42 1.31 -12.93
CA THR A 198 10.36 -0.07 -13.41
C THR A 198 11.41 -0.34 -14.49
N ASN A 199 11.53 0.52 -15.50
CA ASN A 199 12.51 0.36 -16.58
C ASN A 199 13.96 0.32 -16.05
N LEU A 200 14.22 1.04 -14.95
CA LEU A 200 15.54 1.11 -14.31
C LEU A 200 15.69 0.18 -13.11
N ASN A 201 14.68 -0.64 -12.80
CA ASN A 201 14.66 -1.55 -11.65
C ASN A 201 15.04 -0.88 -10.31
N LEU A 202 14.71 0.41 -10.13
CA LEU A 202 15.15 1.22 -9.00
C LEU A 202 14.43 0.88 -7.69
N ARG A 203 13.31 0.17 -7.77
CA ARG A 203 12.42 -0.15 -6.63
C ARG A 203 13.18 -0.79 -5.46
N ASN A 204 14.07 -1.74 -5.75
CA ASN A 204 14.84 -2.43 -4.72
C ASN A 204 15.82 -1.50 -4.00
N LYS A 205 16.47 -0.60 -4.76
CA LYS A 205 17.41 0.38 -4.22
C LYS A 205 16.69 1.43 -3.38
N ILE A 206 15.55 1.92 -3.86
CA ILE A 206 14.67 2.83 -3.12
C ILE A 206 14.25 2.18 -1.78
N ASN A 207 13.73 0.96 -1.79
CA ASN A 207 13.29 0.26 -0.58
C ASN A 207 14.44 0.07 0.42
N LYS A 208 15.63 -0.31 -0.04
CA LYS A 208 16.81 -0.45 0.82
C LYS A 208 17.25 0.87 1.46
N LEU A 209 17.13 1.99 0.74
CA LEU A 209 17.47 3.32 1.25
C LEU A 209 16.44 3.84 2.27
N VAL A 210 15.16 3.54 2.08
CA VAL A 210 14.06 4.09 2.89
C VAL A 210 13.69 3.18 4.05
N ASP A 211 13.48 1.89 3.78
CA ASP A 211 12.99 0.91 4.76
C ASP A 211 14.13 0.09 5.40
N GLY A 212 15.38 0.30 4.97
CA GLY A 212 16.56 -0.41 5.48
C GLY A 212 16.70 -1.86 5.00
N TYR A 213 15.72 -2.38 4.25
CA TYR A 213 15.70 -3.75 3.74
C TYR A 213 15.02 -3.82 2.37
N SER A 214 15.49 -4.75 1.52
CA SER A 214 14.82 -5.10 0.27
C SER A 214 14.75 -6.61 0.11
N ARG A 215 13.56 -7.11 -0.27
CA ARG A 215 13.24 -8.54 -0.36
C ARG A 215 14.06 -9.28 -1.44
N TYR A 216 14.55 -8.55 -2.45
CA TYR A 216 15.33 -9.09 -3.57
C TYR A 216 16.68 -8.35 -3.73
N SER A 217 17.40 -8.14 -2.62
CA SER A 217 18.67 -7.38 -2.62
C SER A 217 19.76 -7.96 -3.54
N GLY A 218 19.76 -9.27 -3.83
CA GLY A 218 20.87 -9.91 -4.56
C GLY A 218 20.79 -9.87 -6.08
N TYR A 219 19.59 -9.71 -6.67
CA TYR A 219 19.40 -9.91 -8.12
C TYR A 219 19.68 -8.66 -8.96
N TYR A 220 19.66 -7.48 -8.33
CA TYR A 220 19.79 -6.17 -9.01
C TYR A 220 20.97 -5.34 -8.49
N ASP A 221 21.91 -5.94 -7.76
CA ASP A 221 23.14 -5.29 -7.26
C ASP A 221 24.23 -5.16 -8.36
N TYR A 222 23.85 -5.25 -9.64
CA TYR A 222 24.73 -4.88 -10.75
C TYR A 222 24.92 -3.36 -10.76
N LYS A 223 26.15 -2.89 -10.97
CA LYS A 223 26.42 -1.45 -11.12
C LYS A 223 25.64 -0.95 -12.35
N ASP A 224 24.66 -0.08 -12.11
CA ASP A 224 23.97 0.62 -13.18
C ASP A 224 25.02 1.36 -14.04
N PRO A 225 25.06 1.15 -15.38
CA PRO A 225 25.92 1.89 -16.30
C PRO A 225 25.85 3.42 -16.12
N ARG A 226 24.75 3.95 -15.59
CA ARG A 226 24.55 5.39 -15.34
C ARG A 226 25.26 5.89 -14.07
N GLU A 227 25.56 4.99 -13.14
CA GLU A 227 26.44 5.26 -11.99
C GLU A 227 27.92 5.19 -12.39
N GLU A 228 28.21 4.82 -13.64
CA GLU A 228 29.54 4.95 -14.20
C GLU A 228 29.87 6.42 -14.42
N ASN A 229 30.77 6.90 -13.58
CA ASN A 229 31.36 8.20 -13.78
C ASN A 229 32.01 8.24 -15.18
N ARG A 230 31.46 9.03 -16.12
CA ARG A 230 31.97 9.19 -17.50
C ARG A 230 33.43 9.68 -17.56
N ILE A 231 33.94 10.22 -16.46
CA ILE A 231 35.31 10.71 -16.27
C ILE A 231 36.23 9.60 -15.70
N LYS A 232 35.68 8.42 -15.38
CA LYS A 232 36.45 7.28 -14.85
C LYS A 232 37.46 6.84 -15.91
N ASN A 233 38.75 6.84 -15.52
CA ASN A 233 39.91 6.40 -16.31
C ASN A 233 40.38 7.38 -17.40
N LYS A 234 39.78 8.57 -17.53
CA LYS A 234 40.35 9.65 -18.33
C LYS A 234 41.48 10.33 -17.55
N SER A 235 42.62 10.57 -18.20
CA SER A 235 43.70 11.39 -17.63
C SER A 235 43.30 12.87 -17.64
N LEU A 236 43.95 13.69 -16.80
CA LEU A 236 43.70 15.13 -16.72
C LEU A 236 43.88 15.82 -18.08
N ASN A 237 44.91 15.43 -18.83
CA ASN A 237 45.16 15.93 -20.19
C ASN A 237 44.01 15.62 -21.15
N VAL A 238 43.43 14.41 -21.10
CA VAL A 238 42.31 14.03 -21.97
C VAL A 238 41.05 14.83 -21.65
N LEU A 239 40.82 15.17 -20.39
CA LEU A 239 39.68 16.01 -19.99
C LEU A 239 39.89 17.48 -20.38
N TYR A 240 41.13 17.96 -20.30
CA TYR A 240 41.48 19.31 -20.69
C TYR A 240 41.36 19.51 -22.20
N GLN A 241 41.83 18.54 -23.00
CA GLN A 241 41.66 18.52 -24.45
C GLN A 241 40.17 18.51 -24.84
N GLN A 242 39.36 17.64 -24.21
CA GLN A 242 37.90 17.63 -24.44
C GLN A 242 37.23 18.98 -24.14
N TYR A 243 37.69 19.70 -23.11
CA TYR A 243 37.19 21.02 -22.77
C TYR A 243 37.62 22.08 -23.80
N LEU A 244 38.86 22.03 -24.30
CA LEU A 244 39.32 22.92 -25.37
C LEU A 244 38.55 22.66 -26.66
N ASP A 245 38.40 21.40 -27.06
CA ASP A 245 37.61 20.99 -28.22
C ASP A 245 36.16 21.49 -28.13
N GLU A 246 35.51 21.37 -26.96
CA GLU A 246 34.14 21.86 -26.73
C GLU A 246 34.02 23.41 -26.76
N ASN A 247 35.07 24.15 -26.39
CA ASN A 247 35.09 25.62 -26.43
C ASN A 247 35.44 26.16 -27.82
N ASP A 248 36.34 25.49 -28.56
CA ASP A 248 36.69 25.86 -29.94
C ASP A 248 35.50 25.65 -30.88
N ILE A 249 34.67 24.63 -30.64
CA ILE A 249 33.39 24.42 -31.35
C ILE A 249 32.38 25.55 -31.08
N ASN A 250 32.46 26.23 -29.92
CA ASN A 250 31.59 27.36 -29.56
C ASN A 250 32.12 28.72 -30.02
N HIS A 251 33.41 28.83 -30.38
CA HIS A 251 34.01 30.06 -30.94
C HIS A 251 34.15 30.03 -32.47
N GLY A 252 33.85 28.89 -33.11
CA GLY A 252 33.73 28.75 -34.56
C GLY A 252 32.32 28.98 -35.14
N LYS A 253 31.42 29.64 -34.39
CA LYS A 253 30.11 30.11 -34.85
C LYS A 253 29.97 31.61 -34.67
#